data_AF-T0Q4J6-F1
#
_entry.id   AF-T0Q4J6-F1
#
_cell.length_a   1.000
_cell.length_b   1.000
_cell.length_c   1.000
_cell.angle_alpha   90.00
_cell.angle_beta   90.00
_cell.angle_gamma   90.00
#
_symmetry.space_group_name_H-M   'P 1'
#
loop_
_entity.id
_entity.type
_entity.pdbx_description
1 polymer ?
#
loop_
_entity_poly.entity_id
_entity_poly.type
_entity_poly.pdbx_seq_one_letter_code
_entity_poly.pdbx_strand_id
1 'polypeptide(L)'
;MKEPGHGAKLRRSPTIGDCKLPGGFMIEARSLCSNDSRKDVNQDTFLMDDALGVLGIFDGHGVYGELYSSKAKSLVQAYLQQKSDFDVPRALSGAFLRAHLHLVDAIAQDRNSGTTALVAAITPTRFYFANAGDCRAIVLEDDPSGSVLVHQVTTDHTLHNLDERMRVLDLGLPFRALGDGRIVVSHPTKSVALEVPCWRTE
;
A
#
# COMPACT_ATOMS: atom_id res chain seq x y z
N MET A 1 -11.87 -10.82 -55.81
CA MET A 1 -12.69 -10.76 -54.59
C MET A 1 -11.76 -10.59 -53.41
N LYS A 2 -11.84 -9.44 -52.71
CA LYS A 2 -11.11 -9.18 -51.46
C LYS A 2 -11.90 -9.80 -50.31
N GLU A 3 -11.28 -10.65 -49.50
CA GLU A 3 -11.84 -11.02 -48.20
C GLU A 3 -11.51 -9.93 -47.15
N PRO A 4 -12.39 -9.71 -46.16
CA PRO A 4 -12.24 -8.62 -45.21
C PRO A 4 -11.25 -8.96 -44.09
N GLY A 5 -10.44 -7.97 -43.73
CA GLY A 5 -9.41 -8.08 -42.70
C GLY A 5 -9.98 -8.44 -41.33
N HIS A 6 -9.37 -9.44 -40.71
CA HIS A 6 -9.47 -9.69 -39.28
C HIS A 6 -8.73 -8.56 -38.54
N GLY A 7 -9.45 -7.50 -38.19
CA GLY A 7 -8.96 -6.52 -37.23
C GLY A 7 -8.81 -7.19 -35.87
N ALA A 8 -7.58 -7.55 -35.52
CA ALA A 8 -7.25 -7.94 -34.15
C ALA A 8 -7.56 -6.75 -33.25
N LYS A 9 -8.67 -6.82 -32.49
CA LYS A 9 -8.92 -5.90 -31.38
C LYS A 9 -7.74 -6.05 -30.42
N LEU A 10 -6.87 -5.04 -30.40
CA LEU A 10 -5.81 -4.92 -29.40
C LEU A 10 -6.52 -4.96 -28.04
N ARG A 11 -6.44 -6.10 -27.33
CA ARG A 11 -6.89 -6.18 -25.94
C ARG A 11 -6.02 -5.19 -25.19
N ARG A 12 -6.55 -4.00 -24.93
CA ARG A 12 -5.91 -3.05 -24.02
C ARG A 12 -5.79 -3.79 -22.70
N SER A 13 -4.57 -3.98 -22.22
CA SER A 13 -4.34 -4.48 -20.87
C SER A 13 -5.15 -3.62 -19.91
N PRO A 14 -5.94 -4.21 -18.99
CA PRO A 14 -6.73 -3.43 -18.06
C PRO A 14 -5.78 -2.56 -17.22
N THR A 15 -6.01 -1.24 -17.25
CA THR A 15 -5.27 -0.25 -16.46
C THR A 15 -6.20 0.40 -15.47
N ILE A 16 -5.76 0.63 -14.24
CA ILE A 16 -6.51 1.45 -13.28
C ILE A 16 -6.55 2.89 -13.80
N GLY A 17 -7.72 3.33 -14.29
CA GLY A 17 -7.82 4.59 -15.04
C GLY A 17 -6.85 4.63 -16.24
N ASP A 18 -6.30 5.82 -16.53
CA ASP A 18 -5.25 6.03 -17.53
C ASP A 18 -3.83 6.00 -16.92
N CYS A 19 -3.63 5.29 -15.81
CA CYS A 19 -2.32 5.17 -15.16
C CYS A 19 -1.35 4.36 -16.02
N LYS A 20 -0.20 4.95 -16.34
CA LYS A 20 0.96 4.31 -16.99
C LYS A 20 2.22 5.07 -16.59
N LEU A 21 3.31 4.35 -16.36
CA LEU A 21 4.60 4.99 -16.15
C LEU A 21 5.02 5.67 -17.48
N PRO A 22 5.24 7.01 -17.50
CA PRO A 22 5.61 7.68 -18.73
C PRO A 22 7.00 7.22 -19.19
N GLY A 23 7.22 7.22 -20.51
CA GLY A 23 8.55 6.95 -21.06
C GLY A 23 9.56 7.98 -20.56
N GLY A 24 10.75 7.52 -20.16
CA GLY A 24 11.84 8.39 -19.68
C GLY A 24 11.95 8.53 -18.15
N PHE A 25 11.04 7.95 -17.38
CA PHE A 25 11.22 7.80 -15.93
C PHE A 25 12.27 6.71 -15.66
N MET A 26 13.30 7.04 -14.88
CA MET A 26 14.20 6.04 -14.32
C MET A 26 13.61 5.56 -13.00
N ILE A 27 13.39 4.25 -12.89
CA ILE A 27 12.84 3.63 -11.68
C ILE A 27 13.87 2.67 -11.14
N GLU A 28 14.22 2.86 -9.88
CA GLU A 28 15.17 2.02 -9.17
C GLU A 28 14.53 1.55 -7.87
N ALA A 29 14.51 0.23 -7.65
CA ALA A 29 14.19 -0.35 -6.35
C ALA A 29 15.47 -0.87 -5.71
N ARG A 30 15.66 -0.49 -4.46
CA ARG A 30 16.66 -1.07 -3.56
C ARG A 30 15.92 -1.49 -2.30
N SER A 31 16.23 -2.68 -1.80
CA SER A 31 15.81 -3.15 -0.49
C SER A 31 17.05 -3.49 0.30
N LEU A 32 17.07 -3.06 1.56
CA LEU A 32 18.18 -3.28 2.48
C LEU A 32 17.57 -3.89 3.75
N CYS A 33 17.98 -5.11 4.08
CA CYS A 33 17.52 -5.77 5.31
C CYS A 33 18.29 -5.19 6.51
N SER A 34 17.59 -4.74 7.55
CA SER A 34 18.18 -4.21 8.78
C SER A 34 17.68 -4.99 10.00
N ASN A 35 18.62 -5.62 10.72
CA ASN A 35 18.51 -6.13 12.10
C ASN A 35 17.11 -6.56 12.59
N ASP A 36 16.52 -7.56 11.94
CA ASP A 36 15.54 -8.41 12.62
C ASP A 36 16.26 -9.49 13.43
N SER A 37 15.62 -9.95 14.50
CA SER A 37 15.92 -11.19 15.20
C SER A 37 16.07 -12.39 14.26
N ARG A 38 15.35 -12.41 13.13
CA ARG A 38 15.55 -13.31 11.99
C ARG A 38 16.52 -12.69 10.97
N LYS A 39 17.81 -12.65 11.30
CA LYS A 39 18.87 -12.01 10.47
C LYS A 39 18.99 -12.51 9.02
N ASP A 40 18.34 -13.61 8.65
CA ASP A 40 18.52 -14.26 7.35
C ASP A 40 17.33 -14.09 6.38
N VAL A 41 16.24 -13.41 6.78
CA VAL A 41 15.06 -13.24 5.92
C VAL A 41 14.72 -11.77 5.72
N ASN A 42 14.86 -11.32 4.48
CA ASN A 42 14.33 -10.03 4.07
C ASN A 42 12.80 -10.10 4.01
N GLN A 43 12.13 -9.30 4.84
CA GLN A 43 10.67 -9.26 4.92
C GLN A 43 10.05 -8.19 4.03
N ASP A 44 10.86 -7.36 3.37
CA ASP A 44 10.38 -6.31 2.48
C ASP A 44 10.05 -6.84 1.09
N THR A 45 9.09 -6.20 0.44
CA THR A 45 8.88 -6.38 -1.00
C THR A 45 8.46 -5.08 -1.68
N PHE A 46 8.60 -5.03 -3.00
CA PHE A 46 8.19 -3.89 -3.80
C PHE A 46 7.34 -4.35 -4.99
N LEU A 47 6.47 -3.44 -5.44
CA LEU A 47 5.62 -3.55 -6.63
C LEU A 47 6.13 -2.57 -7.68
N MET A 48 6.30 -3.05 -8.91
CA MET A 48 6.54 -2.23 -10.10
C MET A 48 5.70 -2.82 -11.22
N ASP A 49 4.71 -2.07 -11.68
CA ASP A 49 3.82 -2.47 -12.77
C ASP A 49 3.66 -1.30 -13.74
N ASP A 50 4.48 -1.30 -14.80
CA ASP A 50 4.51 -0.27 -15.84
C ASP A 50 3.18 -0.13 -16.56
N ALA A 51 2.49 -1.26 -16.78
CA ALA A 51 1.21 -1.29 -17.46
C ALA A 51 0.13 -0.61 -16.62
N LEU A 52 0.14 -0.81 -15.31
CA LEU A 52 -0.74 -0.14 -14.36
C LEU A 52 -0.28 1.27 -13.98
N GLY A 53 0.96 1.65 -14.26
CA GLY A 53 1.50 2.91 -13.77
C GLY A 53 1.75 2.92 -12.26
N VAL A 54 2.05 1.78 -11.64
CA VAL A 54 2.06 1.64 -10.18
C VAL A 54 3.42 1.25 -9.64
N LEU A 55 3.83 1.93 -8.57
CA LEU A 55 4.97 1.61 -7.73
C LEU A 55 4.48 1.35 -6.31
N GLY A 56 5.11 0.45 -5.57
CA GLY A 56 4.79 0.28 -4.16
C GLY A 56 5.87 -0.40 -3.35
N ILE A 57 5.84 -0.16 -2.05
CA ILE A 57 6.72 -0.77 -1.06
C ILE A 57 5.89 -1.33 0.09
N PHE A 58 6.36 -2.45 0.63
CA PHE A 58 5.70 -3.20 1.67
C PHE A 58 6.79 -3.66 2.65
N ASP A 59 6.83 -3.08 3.83
CA ASP A 59 7.74 -3.45 4.93
C ASP A 59 7.03 -4.51 5.77
N GLY A 60 7.54 -5.74 5.73
CA GLY A 60 6.99 -6.87 6.46
C GLY A 60 7.57 -6.94 7.86
N HIS A 61 6.75 -7.26 8.86
CA HIS A 61 7.21 -7.42 10.24
C HIS A 61 6.54 -8.60 10.94
N GLY A 62 7.19 -9.08 12.01
CA GLY A 62 6.74 -10.23 12.80
C GLY A 62 7.27 -11.55 12.26
N VAL A 63 6.83 -12.66 12.85
CA VAL A 63 7.35 -14.00 12.52
C VAL A 63 7.10 -14.38 11.05
N TYR A 64 6.08 -13.84 10.40
CA TYR A 64 5.72 -14.12 9.01
C TYR A 64 5.64 -12.86 8.14
N GLY A 65 6.39 -11.80 8.48
CA GLY A 65 6.38 -10.53 7.75
C GLY A 65 6.57 -10.68 6.24
N GLU A 66 7.45 -11.58 5.80
CA GLU A 66 7.72 -11.89 4.39
C GLU A 66 6.49 -12.46 3.65
N LEU A 67 5.64 -13.22 4.36
CA LEU A 67 4.41 -13.77 3.78
C LEU A 67 3.35 -12.68 3.68
N TYR A 68 3.24 -11.83 4.70
CA TYR A 68 2.32 -10.70 4.73
C TYR A 68 2.63 -9.69 3.62
N SER A 69 3.89 -9.24 3.52
CA SER A 69 4.31 -8.24 2.52
C SER A 69 4.15 -8.77 1.09
N SER A 70 4.60 -10.01 0.83
CA SER A 70 4.47 -10.65 -0.48
C SER A 70 3.00 -10.84 -0.89
N LYS A 71 2.15 -11.27 0.05
CA LYS A 71 0.73 -11.49 -0.22
C LYS A 71 -0.03 -10.17 -0.39
N ALA A 72 0.26 -9.16 0.42
CA ALA A 72 -0.31 -7.81 0.28
C ALA A 72 0.00 -7.24 -1.11
N LYS A 73 1.27 -7.31 -1.54
CA LYS A 73 1.69 -6.91 -2.89
C LYS A 73 0.85 -7.60 -3.97
N SER A 74 0.78 -8.93 -3.95
CA SER A 74 0.06 -9.69 -4.98
C SER A 74 -1.44 -9.38 -5.00
N LEU A 75 -2.06 -9.21 -3.83
CA LEU A 75 -3.49 -8.90 -3.72
C LEU A 75 -3.80 -7.49 -4.22
N VAL A 76 -3.00 -6.51 -3.83
CA VAL A 76 -3.12 -5.13 -4.31
C VAL A 76 -2.97 -5.09 -5.83
N GLN A 77 -1.89 -5.68 -6.37
CA GLN A 77 -1.66 -5.71 -7.81
C GLN A 77 -2.82 -6.38 -8.56
N ALA A 78 -3.25 -7.58 -8.13
CA ALA A 78 -4.34 -8.31 -8.77
C ALA A 78 -5.66 -7.53 -8.74
N TYR A 79 -5.96 -6.84 -7.65
CA TYR A 79 -7.16 -6.02 -7.56
C TYR A 79 -7.10 -4.83 -8.54
N LEU A 80 -5.98 -4.12 -8.59
CA LEU A 80 -5.80 -2.98 -9.50
C LEU A 80 -5.88 -3.41 -10.98
N GLN A 81 -5.33 -4.59 -11.32
CA GLN A 81 -5.44 -5.17 -12.67
C GLN A 81 -6.87 -5.50 -13.09
N GLN A 82 -7.79 -5.74 -12.16
CA GLN A 82 -9.20 -6.04 -12.47
C GLN A 82 -10.06 -4.78 -12.62
N LYS A 83 -9.52 -3.59 -12.32
CA LYS A 83 -10.29 -2.35 -12.22
C LYS A 83 -9.91 -1.36 -13.32
N SER A 84 -10.10 -1.76 -14.57
CA SER A 84 -10.19 -0.78 -15.65
C SER A 84 -11.43 0.09 -15.46
N ASP A 85 -11.29 1.40 -15.67
CA ASP A 85 -12.36 2.41 -15.60
C ASP A 85 -12.78 2.90 -14.19
N PHE A 86 -12.00 2.62 -13.15
CA PHE A 86 -12.23 3.20 -11.82
C PHE A 86 -11.45 4.50 -11.59
N ASP A 87 -12.05 5.39 -10.79
CA ASP A 87 -11.35 6.50 -10.16
C ASP A 87 -10.16 5.99 -9.32
N VAL A 88 -8.98 6.58 -9.54
CA VAL A 88 -7.71 6.08 -8.99
C VAL A 88 -7.74 6.00 -7.45
N PRO A 89 -8.15 7.07 -6.71
CA PRO A 89 -8.36 6.98 -5.26
C PRO A 89 -9.24 5.82 -4.83
N ARG A 90 -10.43 5.65 -5.44
CA ARG A 90 -11.34 4.57 -5.06
C ARG A 90 -10.76 3.18 -5.29
N ALA A 91 -10.05 2.99 -6.40
CA ALA A 91 -9.45 1.70 -6.69
C ALA A 91 -8.24 1.39 -5.80
N LEU A 92 -7.44 2.40 -5.40
CA LEU A 92 -6.39 2.25 -4.38
C LEU A 92 -6.99 1.89 -3.01
N SER A 93 -7.98 2.66 -2.52
CA SER A 93 -8.66 2.35 -1.25
C SER A 93 -9.31 0.96 -1.26
N GLY A 94 -9.96 0.60 -2.36
CA GLY A 94 -10.54 -0.73 -2.55
C GLY A 94 -9.50 -1.84 -2.54
N ALA A 95 -8.34 -1.61 -3.17
CA ALA A 95 -7.23 -2.58 -3.18
C ALA A 95 -6.69 -2.83 -1.77
N PHE A 96 -6.45 -1.76 -1.00
CA PHE A 96 -5.95 -1.85 0.37
C PHE A 96 -6.94 -2.59 1.28
N LEU A 97 -8.22 -2.21 1.24
CA LEU A 97 -9.25 -2.85 2.04
C LEU A 97 -9.39 -4.34 1.70
N ARG A 98 -9.43 -4.69 0.41
CA ARG A 98 -9.55 -6.09 -0.03
C ARG A 98 -8.31 -6.90 0.35
N ALA A 99 -7.12 -6.34 0.17
CA ALA A 99 -5.88 -6.99 0.59
C ALA A 99 -5.91 -7.25 2.11
N HIS A 100 -6.27 -6.26 2.92
CA HIS A 100 -6.39 -6.39 4.36
C HIS A 100 -7.38 -7.50 4.77
N LEU A 101 -8.61 -7.48 4.24
CA LEU A 101 -9.62 -8.51 4.57
C LEU A 101 -9.13 -9.92 4.21
N HIS A 102 -8.51 -10.08 3.04
CA HIS A 102 -7.95 -11.37 2.63
C HIS A 102 -6.77 -11.81 3.51
N LEU A 103 -5.91 -10.89 3.97
CA LEU A 103 -4.80 -11.22 4.86
C LEU A 103 -5.31 -11.69 6.23
N VAL A 104 -6.31 -10.99 6.78
CA VAL A 104 -6.94 -11.35 8.06
C VAL A 104 -7.58 -12.74 8.00
N ASP A 105 -8.22 -13.08 6.88
CA ASP A 105 -8.83 -14.40 6.69
C ASP A 105 -7.79 -15.50 6.42
N ALA A 106 -6.76 -15.20 5.62
CA ALA A 106 -5.80 -16.20 5.15
C ALA A 106 -4.76 -16.58 6.23
N ILE A 107 -4.43 -15.69 7.16
CA ILE A 107 -3.35 -15.89 8.14
C ILE A 107 -3.93 -15.93 9.55
N ALA A 108 -4.91 -16.82 9.76
CA ALA A 108 -5.60 -16.99 11.04
C ALA A 108 -4.68 -17.43 12.20
N GLN A 109 -3.51 -18.02 11.90
CA GLN A 109 -2.61 -18.58 12.90
C GLN A 109 -1.63 -17.57 13.50
N ASP A 110 -1.40 -16.42 12.87
CA ASP A 110 -0.54 -15.37 13.44
C ASP A 110 -1.09 -13.97 13.19
N ARG A 111 -1.62 -13.39 14.26
CA ARG A 111 -2.16 -12.02 14.31
C ARG A 111 -1.14 -10.97 14.77
N ASN A 112 0.10 -11.38 15.03
CA ASN A 112 1.18 -10.51 15.48
C ASN A 112 2.17 -10.15 14.36
N SER A 113 2.04 -10.77 13.19
CA SER A 113 2.74 -10.36 11.97
C SER A 113 1.87 -9.45 11.12
N GLY A 114 2.53 -8.69 10.25
CA GLY A 114 1.86 -7.74 9.38
C GLY A 114 2.81 -7.16 8.36
N THR A 115 2.30 -6.16 7.64
CA THR A 115 3.10 -5.38 6.70
C THR A 115 2.54 -3.98 6.58
N THR A 116 3.40 -3.02 6.29
CA THR A 116 2.98 -1.70 5.79
C THR A 116 2.61 -1.81 4.30
N ALA A 117 1.99 -0.76 3.77
CA ALA A 117 1.83 -0.62 2.33
C ALA A 117 1.87 0.86 1.95
N LEU A 118 2.78 1.22 1.06
CA LEU A 118 2.79 2.51 0.38
C LEU A 118 2.77 2.26 -1.13
N VAL A 119 1.74 2.75 -1.80
CA VAL A 119 1.53 2.56 -3.25
C VAL A 119 1.33 3.91 -3.92
N ALA A 120 2.14 4.18 -4.94
CA ALA A 120 2.00 5.32 -5.83
C ALA A 120 1.38 4.88 -7.16
N ALA A 121 0.28 5.51 -7.57
CA ALA A 121 -0.28 5.38 -8.92
C ALA A 121 0.00 6.65 -9.72
N ILE A 122 0.61 6.46 -10.90
CA ILE A 122 1.11 7.52 -11.75
C ILE A 122 0.24 7.63 -12.99
N THR A 123 -0.39 8.79 -13.14
CA THR A 123 -1.14 9.17 -14.33
C THR A 123 -0.36 10.22 -15.13
N PRO A 124 -0.74 10.49 -16.40
CA PRO A 124 -0.15 11.58 -17.17
C PRO A 124 -0.26 12.96 -16.54
N THR A 125 -1.19 13.17 -15.59
CA THR A 125 -1.48 14.50 -15.03
C THR A 125 -1.25 14.60 -13.52
N ARG A 126 -1.18 13.47 -12.80
CA ARG A 126 -1.18 13.42 -11.33
C ARG A 126 -0.49 12.18 -10.79
N PHE A 127 0.12 12.33 -9.61
CA PHE A 127 0.55 11.24 -8.76
C PHE A 127 -0.46 11.05 -7.62
N TYR A 128 -0.82 9.80 -7.34
CA TYR A 128 -1.68 9.43 -6.22
C TYR A 128 -0.90 8.53 -5.28
N PHE A 129 -0.95 8.81 -3.98
CA PHE A 129 -0.27 8.02 -2.96
C PHE A 129 -1.31 7.44 -2.00
N ALA A 130 -1.26 6.12 -1.80
CA ALA A 130 -2.01 5.42 -0.76
C ALA A 130 -1.01 4.87 0.26
N ASN A 131 -1.13 5.29 1.53
CA ASN A 131 -0.25 4.88 2.62
C ASN A 131 -1.03 4.18 3.73
N ALA A 132 -0.50 3.08 4.23
CA ALA A 132 -0.94 2.37 5.41
C ALA A 132 0.29 1.90 6.20
N GLY A 133 0.68 2.68 7.20
CA GLY A 133 1.85 2.41 8.04
C GLY A 133 2.81 3.59 8.05
N ASP A 134 4.06 3.31 8.38
CA ASP A 134 5.15 4.26 8.56
C ASP A 134 6.13 4.30 7.37
N CYS A 135 5.74 3.72 6.22
CA CYS A 135 6.42 3.97 4.96
C CYS A 135 6.24 5.43 4.51
N ARG A 136 7.22 5.93 3.76
CA ARG A 136 7.29 7.35 3.38
C ARG A 136 7.60 7.56 1.91
N ALA A 137 6.80 8.42 1.26
CA ALA A 137 7.09 8.96 -0.06
C ALA A 137 7.63 10.40 0.07
N ILE A 138 8.71 10.66 -0.66
CA ILE A 138 9.33 11.98 -0.78
C ILE A 138 9.43 12.32 -2.26
N VAL A 139 9.00 13.53 -2.63
CA VAL A 139 9.14 14.10 -3.97
C VAL A 139 10.20 15.19 -3.91
N LEU A 140 11.12 15.17 -4.87
CA LEU A 140 12.13 16.20 -5.07
C LEU A 140 11.68 17.08 -6.23
N GLU A 141 11.67 18.39 -6.02
CA GLU A 141 11.32 19.38 -7.03
C GLU A 141 12.50 20.33 -7.24
N ASP A 142 12.94 20.48 -8.49
CA ASP A 142 13.98 21.45 -8.83
C ASP A 142 13.41 22.87 -8.74
N ASP A 143 13.99 23.69 -7.89
CA ASP A 143 13.63 25.09 -7.75
C ASP A 143 14.31 25.93 -8.84
N PRO A 144 13.62 26.93 -9.44
CA PRO A 144 14.22 27.82 -10.43
C PRO A 144 15.48 28.57 -9.96
N SER A 145 15.74 28.67 -8.65
CA SER A 145 16.97 29.21 -8.08
C SER A 145 18.19 28.27 -8.15
N GLY A 146 17.99 27.03 -8.59
CA GLY A 146 19.01 25.97 -8.61
C GLY A 146 19.12 25.19 -7.29
N SER A 147 18.14 25.32 -6.39
CA SER A 147 18.02 24.48 -5.19
C SER A 147 17.05 23.31 -5.42
N VAL A 148 17.04 22.32 -4.53
CA VAL A 148 16.09 21.17 -4.60
C VAL A 148 15.16 21.27 -3.41
N LEU A 149 13.86 21.37 -3.67
CA LEU A 149 12.83 21.31 -2.66
C LEU A 149 12.49 19.86 -2.36
N VAL A 150 12.35 19.53 -1.07
CA VAL A 150 12.08 18.18 -0.59
C VAL A 150 10.67 18.16 0.02
N HIS A 151 9.76 17.42 -0.60
CA HIS A 151 8.38 17.32 -0.18
C HIS A 151 8.09 15.91 0.31
N GLN A 152 7.86 15.75 1.62
CA GLN A 152 7.25 14.53 2.13
C GLN A 152 5.76 14.56 1.76
N VAL A 153 5.34 13.65 0.87
CA VAL A 153 3.97 13.64 0.30
C VAL A 153 3.04 12.65 0.99
N THR A 154 3.55 11.83 1.91
CA THR A 154 2.76 10.94 2.76
C THR A 154 3.02 11.23 4.22
N THR A 155 2.00 11.05 5.06
CA THR A 155 2.17 11.12 6.52
C THR A 155 2.38 9.71 7.05
N ASP A 156 3.48 9.49 7.78
CA ASP A 156 3.73 8.24 8.50
C ASP A 156 2.65 8.06 9.57
N HIS A 157 2.04 6.87 9.66
CA HIS A 157 1.02 6.58 10.67
C HIS A 157 1.67 6.08 11.96
N THR A 158 1.81 6.97 12.93
CA THR A 158 2.42 6.72 14.26
C THR A 158 1.52 7.26 15.38
N LEU A 159 1.83 6.95 16.64
CA LEU A 159 1.11 7.55 17.78
C LEU A 159 1.42 9.05 18.01
N HIS A 160 2.40 9.61 17.30
CA HIS A 160 2.59 11.06 17.32
C HIS A 160 1.49 11.79 16.53
N ASN A 161 0.81 11.10 15.62
CA ASN A 161 -0.37 11.61 14.94
C ASN A 161 -1.56 11.53 15.90
N LEU A 162 -2.17 12.68 16.19
CA LEU A 162 -3.29 12.76 17.13
C LEU A 162 -4.47 11.89 16.69
N ASP A 163 -4.79 11.89 15.39
CA ASP A 163 -5.90 11.10 14.85
C ASP A 163 -5.68 9.59 15.05
N GLU A 164 -4.48 9.08 14.76
CA GLU A 164 -4.15 7.66 14.96
C GLU A 164 -4.13 7.29 16.44
N ARG A 165 -3.61 8.18 17.29
CA ARG A 165 -3.64 8.00 18.73
C ARG A 165 -5.07 7.91 19.26
N MET A 166 -5.95 8.83 18.84
CA MET A 166 -7.35 8.82 19.23
C MET A 166 -8.05 7.55 18.71
N ARG A 167 -7.85 7.19 17.44
CA ARG A 167 -8.40 5.96 16.84
C ARG A 167 -8.06 4.71 17.64
N VAL A 168 -6.80 4.57 18.07
CA VAL A 168 -6.36 3.40 18.86
C VAL A 168 -6.97 3.41 20.26
N LEU A 169 -7.06 4.57 20.90
CA LEU A 169 -7.67 4.72 22.23
C LEU A 169 -9.18 4.41 22.20
N ASP A 170 -9.89 4.88 21.18
CA ASP A 170 -11.33 4.67 21.02
C ASP A 170 -11.69 3.20 20.78
N LEU A 171 -10.80 2.43 20.15
CA LEU A 171 -10.97 0.99 19.96
C LEU A 171 -10.82 0.20 21.28
N GLY A 172 -10.28 0.81 22.34
CA GLY A 172 -10.07 0.16 23.63
C GLY A 172 -9.10 -1.04 23.58
N LEU A 173 -8.31 -1.16 22.51
CA LEU A 173 -7.43 -2.30 22.30
C LEU A 173 -6.15 -2.15 23.13
N PRO A 174 -5.66 -3.22 23.77
CA PRO A 174 -4.34 -3.20 24.37
C PRO A 174 -3.27 -3.02 23.30
N PHE A 175 -2.46 -1.96 23.45
CA PHE A 175 -1.34 -1.67 22.57
C PHE A 175 -0.06 -1.44 23.39
N ARG A 176 1.09 -1.73 22.78
CA ARG A 176 2.40 -1.34 23.31
C ARG A 176 3.00 -0.29 22.39
N ALA A 177 3.24 0.90 22.93
CA ALA A 177 4.05 1.92 22.25
C ALA A 177 5.52 1.53 22.28
N LEU A 178 6.19 1.65 21.14
CA LEU A 178 7.64 1.55 21.00
C LEU A 178 8.27 2.94 21.20
N GLY A 179 9.57 2.98 21.51
CA GLY A 179 10.28 4.24 21.83
C GLY A 179 10.36 5.24 20.68
N ASP A 180 10.04 4.82 19.46
CA ASP A 180 9.99 5.61 18.23
C ASP A 180 8.57 6.02 17.81
N GLY A 181 7.58 5.82 18.68
CA GLY A 181 6.18 6.19 18.43
C GLY A 181 5.39 5.17 17.61
N ARG A 182 6.01 4.07 17.15
CA ARG A 182 5.31 2.94 16.53
C ARG A 182 4.54 2.13 17.58
N ILE A 183 3.55 1.35 17.15
CA ILE A 183 2.76 0.50 18.04
C ILE A 183 2.73 -0.94 17.59
N VAL A 184 2.71 -1.82 18.59
CA VAL A 184 2.24 -3.18 18.44
C VAL A 184 0.86 -3.22 19.07
N VAL A 185 -0.19 -3.25 18.24
CA VAL A 185 -1.55 -3.50 18.71
C VAL A 185 -1.68 -5.00 18.89
N SER A 186 -1.95 -5.44 20.12
CA SER A 186 -2.28 -6.85 20.33
C SER A 186 -3.70 -7.08 19.82
N HIS A 187 -3.84 -7.82 18.72
CA HIS A 187 -5.15 -8.32 18.34
C HIS A 187 -5.66 -9.22 19.46
N PRO A 188 -6.84 -8.95 20.04
CA PRO A 188 -7.40 -9.85 21.02
C PRO A 188 -7.63 -11.20 20.34
N THR A 189 -6.97 -12.23 20.87
CA THR A 189 -7.16 -13.64 20.48
C THR A 189 -8.54 -14.16 20.87
N LYS A 190 -9.29 -13.40 21.68
CA LYS A 190 -10.70 -13.64 21.97
C LYS A 190 -11.58 -12.71 21.15
N SER A 191 -12.66 -13.27 20.62
CA SER A 191 -13.74 -12.55 19.93
C SER A 191 -14.15 -11.31 20.73
N VAL A 192 -13.74 -10.14 20.26
CA VAL A 192 -14.37 -8.88 20.65
C VAL A 192 -15.70 -8.85 19.91
N ALA A 193 -16.79 -8.87 20.66
CA ALA A 193 -18.11 -8.59 20.09
C ALA A 193 -18.08 -7.16 19.56
N LEU A 194 -17.81 -7.00 18.27
CA LEU A 194 -17.91 -5.72 17.59
C LEU A 194 -19.39 -5.43 17.39
N GLU A 195 -19.99 -4.69 18.33
CA GLU A 195 -21.16 -3.88 17.97
C GLU A 195 -20.66 -2.79 17.03
N VAL A 196 -20.92 -2.95 15.73
CA VAL A 196 -20.51 -2.00 14.70
C VAL A 196 -21.46 -0.81 14.76
N PRO A 197 -21.02 0.42 15.09
CA PRO A 197 -21.88 1.58 14.97
C PRO A 197 -22.11 1.86 13.49
N CYS A 198 -23.38 1.94 13.10
CA CYS A 198 -23.83 2.36 11.79
C CYS A 198 -23.25 3.74 11.47
N TRP A 199 -22.37 3.81 10.47
CA TRP A 199 -21.84 5.07 9.93
C TRP A 199 -23.01 5.95 9.49
N ARG A 200 -23.23 7.06 10.20
CA ARG A 200 -24.17 8.10 9.80
C ARG A 200 -23.37 9.10 8.97
N THR A 201 -23.73 9.24 7.70
CA THR A 201 -23.22 10.30 6.82
C THR A 201 -23.86 11.63 7.24
N GLU A 202 -23.05 12.63 7.53
CA GLU A 202 -23.40 14.04 7.39
C GLU A 202 -22.57 14.66 6.27
#